data_AF-A0A502ZWX1-F1
#
_entry.id   AF-A0A502ZWX1-F1
#
_cell.length_a   1.000
_cell.length_b   1.000
_cell.length_c   1.000
_cell.angle_alpha   90.00
_cell.angle_beta   90.00
_cell.angle_gamma   90.00
#
_symmetry.space_group_name_H-M   'P 1'
#
loop_
_entity.id
_entity.type
_entity.pdbx_description
1 polymer ?
#
loop_
_entity_poly.entity_id
_entity_poly.type
_entity_poly.pdbx_seq_one_letter_code
_entity_poly.pdbx_strand_id
1 'polypeptide(L)' 'MRVSIHLLGRFAVSVDGRAIPGADWRRDRAAALVKLLALKPAHRMHREQAMETFWPDADSEAAGAS' A
#
# COMPACT_ATOMS: atom_id res chain seq x y z
N MET A 1 -5.75 9.40 -15.65
CA MET A 1 -4.86 8.39 -15.07
C MET A 1 -5.66 7.14 -14.81
N ARG A 2 -5.36 6.05 -15.51
CA ARG A 2 -5.96 4.73 -15.32
C ARG A 2 -5.02 3.87 -14.50
N VAL A 3 -5.54 3.28 -13.43
CA VAL A 3 -4.80 2.30 -12.62
C VAL A 3 -5.39 0.93 -12.90
N SER A 4 -4.55 -0.08 -13.07
CA SER A 4 -4.98 -1.48 -13.19
C SER A 4 -4.17 -2.32 -12.21
N ILE A 5 -4.87 -3.14 -11.43
CA ILE A 5 -4.29 -3.93 -10.35
C ILE A 5 -4.71 -5.38 -10.54
N HIS A 6 -3.73 -6.28 -10.62
CA HIS A 6 -3.95 -7.72 -10.55
C HIS A 6 -3.67 -8.17 -9.12
N LEU A 7 -4.68 -8.78 -8.49
CA LEU A 7 -4.60 -9.27 -7.10
C LEU A 7 -4.64 -10.80 -7.01
N LEU A 8 -5.38 -11.44 -7.90
CA LEU A 8 -5.53 -12.89 -7.91
C LEU A 8 -4.35 -13.50 -8.66
N GLY A 9 -3.49 -14.21 -7.93
CA GLY A 9 -2.21 -14.69 -8.42
C GLY A 9 -1.09 -13.68 -8.14
N ARG A 10 -0.31 -13.31 -9.16
CA ARG A 10 0.79 -12.37 -8.99
C ARG A 10 0.26 -10.95 -8.79
N PHE A 11 0.70 -10.29 -7.72
CA PHE A 11 0.45 -8.86 -7.54
C PHE A 11 1.19 -8.06 -8.61
N ALA A 12 0.44 -7.27 -9.38
CA ALA A 12 0.98 -6.38 -10.41
C ALA A 12 0.14 -5.10 -10.49
N VAL A 13 0.82 -3.97 -10.70
CA VAL A 13 0.19 -2.65 -10.84
C VAL A 13 0.68 -2.00 -12.12
N SER A 14 -0.23 -1.37 -12.85
CA SER A 14 0.13 -0.47 -13.96
C SER A 14 -0.60 0.86 -13.85
N VAL A 15 0.08 1.92 -14.28
CA VAL A 15 -0.46 3.28 -14.40
C VAL A 15 -0.35 3.70 -15.85
N ASP A 16 -1.49 4.05 -16.45
CA ASP A 16 -1.59 4.43 -17.86
C ASP A 16 -0.90 3.41 -18.80
N GLY A 17 -1.04 2.12 -18.48
CA GLY A 17 -0.45 1.01 -19.23
C GLY A 17 1.01 0.68 -18.87
N ARG A 18 1.70 1.52 -18.11
CA ARG A 18 3.09 1.28 -17.67
C ARG A 18 3.11 0.46 -16.39
N ALA A 19 3.74 -0.71 -16.43
CA ALA A 19 3.91 -1.55 -15.24
C ALA A 19 4.82 -0.86 -14.21
N ILE A 20 4.46 -0.99 -12.92
CA ILE A 20 5.32 -0.65 -11.78
C ILE A 20 6.02 -1.94 -11.33
N PRO A 21 7.34 -2.07 -11.53
CA PRO A 21 8.12 -3.22 -11.09
C PRO A 21 7.98 -3.49 -9.59
N GLY A 22 8.04 -4.77 -9.21
CA GLY A 22 8.05 -5.19 -7.79
C GLY A 22 9.16 -4.52 -6.98
N ALA A 23 10.33 -4.30 -7.59
CA ALA A 23 11.48 -3.65 -6.95
C ALA A 23 11.26 -2.16 -6.63
N ASP A 24 10.32 -1.50 -7.30
CA ASP A 24 10.03 -0.07 -7.08
C ASP A 24 9.18 0.15 -5.83
N TRP A 25 8.59 -0.92 -5.27
CA TRP A 25 7.94 -0.90 -3.97
C TRP A 25 9.00 -0.86 -2.88
N ARG A 26 9.58 0.32 -2.63
CA ARG A 26 10.67 0.57 -1.66
C ARG A 26 10.39 0.06 -0.24
N ARG A 27 9.13 -0.23 0.11
CA ARG A 27 8.70 -0.83 1.38
C ARG A 27 7.64 -1.89 1.09
N ASP A 28 7.82 -3.11 1.60
CA ASP A 28 6.82 -4.19 1.49
C ASP A 28 5.42 -3.75 1.94
N ARG A 29 5.38 -2.86 2.94
CA ARG A 29 4.14 -2.27 3.47
C ARG A 29 3.41 -1.38 2.46
N ALA A 30 4.09 -0.74 1.52
CA ALA A 30 3.45 0.07 0.49
C ALA A 30 2.63 -0.81 -0.47
N ALA A 31 3.20 -1.95 -0.89
CA ALA A 31 2.47 -2.91 -1.72
C ALA A 31 1.29 -3.52 -0.95
N ALA A 32 1.48 -3.83 0.34
CA ALA A 32 0.40 -4.35 1.19
C ALA A 32 -0.76 -3.36 1.37
N LEU A 33 -0.46 -2.07 1.59
CA LEU A 33 -1.46 -1.01 1.66
C LEU A 33 -2.26 -0.90 0.36
N VAL A 34 -1.58 -0.92 -0.80
CA VAL A 34 -2.27 -0.85 -2.10
C VAL A 34 -3.16 -2.06 -2.33
N LYS A 35 -2.72 -3.27 -1.94
CA LYS A 35 -3.58 -4.47 -2.01
C LYS A 35 -4.86 -4.30 -1.18
N LEU A 36 -4.74 -3.77 0.05
CA LEU A 36 -5.90 -3.58 0.91
C LEU A 36 -6.85 -2.51 0.37
N LEU A 37 -6.32 -1.37 -0.08
CA LEU A 37 -7.14 -0.31 -0.69
C LEU A 37 -7.82 -0.77 -1.98
N ALA A 38 -7.16 -1.60 -2.79
CA ALA A 38 -7.75 -2.15 -3.99
C ALA A 38 -9.01 -3.00 -3.71
N LEU A 39 -9.11 -3.60 -2.52
CA LEU A 39 -10.26 -4.39 -2.07
C LEU A 39 -11.35 -3.56 -1.38
N LYS A 40 -11.10 -2.29 -1.03
CA LYS A 40 -12.06 -1.44 -0.33
C LYS A 40 -12.93 -0.66 -1.31
N PRO A 41 -14.22 -0.42 -0.96
CA PRO A 41 -15.07 0.51 -1.70
C PRO A 41 -14.38 1.87 -1.85
N ALA A 42 -14.47 2.45 -3.06
CA ALA A 42 -13.83 3.72 -3.42
C ALA A 42 -12.30 3.78 -3.19
N HIS A 43 -11.64 2.65 -2.93
CA HIS A 43 -10.22 2.55 -2.62
C HIS A 43 -9.75 3.42 -1.45
N ARG A 44 -10.61 3.55 -0.43
CA ARG A 44 -10.39 4.41 0.73
C ARG A 44 -10.45 3.65 2.04
N MET A 45 -9.70 4.15 3.01
CA MET A 45 -9.65 3.67 4.39
C MET A 45 -9.22 4.84 5.29
N HIS A 46 -9.67 4.85 6.55
CA HIS A 46 -9.19 5.81 7.54
C HIS A 46 -7.72 5.58 7.82
N ARG A 47 -6.93 6.66 7.92
CA ARG A 47 -5.49 6.57 8.17
C ARG A 47 -5.18 5.78 9.45
N GLU A 48 -5.96 5.97 10.50
CA GLU A 48 -5.83 5.24 11.76
C GLU A 48 -5.93 3.72 11.58
N GLN A 49 -6.93 3.24 10.81
CA GLN A 49 -7.10 1.81 10.52
C GLN A 49 -5.92 1.24 9.72
N ALA A 50 -5.40 2.01 8.77
CA ALA A 50 -4.22 1.61 8.00
C ALA A 50 -2.96 1.57 8.89
N MET A 51 -2.83 2.53 9.82
CA MET A 51 -1.73 2.55 10.78
C MET A 51 -1.80 1.37 11.73
N GLU A 52 -2.96 1.09 12.33
CA GLU A 52 -3.16 -0.06 13.22
C GLU A 52 -2.85 -1.39 12.49
N THR A 53 -3.22 -1.51 11.21
CA THR A 53 -3.00 -2.74 10.43
C THR A 53 -1.53 -2.95 10.04
N PHE A 54 -0.82 -1.89 9.63
CA PHE A 54 0.51 -2.02 9.00
C PHE A 54 1.67 -1.46 9.84
N TRP A 55 1.36 -0.69 10.88
CA TRP A 55 2.29 0.03 11.76
C TRP A 55 1.79 0.08 13.22
N PRO A 56 1.41 -1.07 13.83
CA PRO A 56 0.89 -1.09 15.20
C PRO A 56 1.88 -0.51 16.23
N ASP A 57 3.19 -0.62 15.98
CA ASP A 57 4.26 -0.18 16.90
C ASP A 57 4.92 1.16 16.51
N ALA A 58 4.41 1.86 15.48
CA ALA A 58 5.10 3.05 14.94
C ALA A 58 5.18 4.24 15.92
N ASP A 59 4.34 4.26 16.95
CA ASP A 59 4.42 5.28 18.00
C ASP A 59 5.72 5.19 18.83
N SER A 60 6.36 4.02 18.91
CA SER A 60 7.64 3.88 19.64
C SER A 60 8.86 4.41 18.88
N GLU A 61 8.84 4.40 17.54
CA GLU A 61 9.99 4.90 16.74
C GLU A 61 9.90 6.39 16.39
N ALA A 62 8.69 6.96 16.36
CA ALA A 62 8.51 8.39 16.06
C ALA A 62 8.98 9.32 17.21
N ALA A 63 9.11 8.80 18.43
CA ALA A 63 9.60 9.55 19.59
C ALA A 63 11.14 9.59 19.73
N GLY A 64 11.89 8.86 18.88
CA GLY A 64 13.35 8.74 18.96
C GLY A 64 14.17 9.69 18.07
N ALA A 65 13.53 10.60 17.34
CA ALA A 65 14.21 11.58 16.50
C ALA A 65 13.94 13.01 17.01
N SER A 66 14.77 13.46 17.95
CA SER A 66 15.07 14.88 18.22
C SER A 66 16.57 15.10 18.15
#